data_AF-R1E618-F1
#
_entry.id   AF-R1E618-F1
#
_cell.length_a   1.000
_cell.length_b   1.000
_cell.length_c   1.000
_cell.angle_alpha   90.00
_cell.angle_beta   90.00
_cell.angle_gamma   90.00
#
_symmetry.space_group_name_H-M   'P 1'
#
loop_
_entity.id
_entity.type
_entity.pdbx_description
1 polymer ?
#
loop_
_entity_poly.entity_id
_entity_poly.type
_entity_poly.pdbx_seq_one_letter_code
_entity_poly.pdbx_strand_id
1 'polypeptide(L)'
;MEYYAGILFLTTNRVGDFDEAFTSRIHISLYYPALDMDKTTEVFKINMEMIEERFSKKERRIDIDKYNIGIFAAQHFSEHQQARWNGRQIRNACQTALALAEFEAQGKDTKDVLLPNAVVELRVRHFEIVRDAYLEFTKYMINLHGTSDTRRAKEAKLRAIWIDENDRLVTTNDIGGAEGRAQGPGQ
;
A
#
# COMPACT_ATOMS: atom_id res chain seq x y z
N MET A 1 29.99 -0.06 22.38
CA MET A 1 28.84 0.41 21.58
C MET A 1 28.63 1.86 21.91
N GLU A 2 28.86 2.73 20.94
CA GLU A 2 28.70 4.17 21.10
C GLU A 2 27.20 4.49 21.23
N TYR A 3 26.85 5.32 22.20
CA TYR A 3 25.48 5.78 22.42
C TYR A 3 25.08 6.72 21.28
N TYR A 4 24.14 6.29 20.44
CA TYR A 4 23.50 7.18 19.46
C TYR A 4 22.50 8.08 20.19
N ALA A 5 22.83 9.37 20.32
CA ALA A 5 21.92 10.37 20.88
C ALA A 5 20.89 10.83 19.82
N GLY A 6 19.98 9.95 19.42
CA GLY A 6 18.94 10.26 18.44
C GLY A 6 17.87 9.19 18.28
N ILE A 7 16.82 9.49 17.51
CA ILE A 7 15.74 8.56 17.17
C ILE A 7 16.09 7.84 15.88
N LEU A 8 16.07 6.51 15.90
CA LEU A 8 16.33 5.66 14.74
C LEU A 8 15.03 4.98 14.27
N PHE A 9 14.69 5.16 12.99
CA PHE A 9 13.60 4.44 12.34
C PHE A 9 14.16 3.27 11.54
N LEU A 10 13.67 2.05 11.84
CA LEU A 10 14.01 0.83 11.10
C LEU A 10 12.77 0.29 10.41
N THR A 11 12.94 -0.26 9.20
CA THR A 11 11.89 -0.98 8.48
C THR A 11 12.40 -2.37 8.13
N THR A 12 11.58 -3.40 8.35
CA THR A 12 11.93 -4.78 8.01
C THR A 12 10.74 -5.52 7.45
N ASN A 13 10.98 -6.33 6.42
CA ASN A 13 10.04 -7.31 5.90
C ASN A 13 10.21 -8.69 6.56
N ARG A 14 11.16 -8.82 7.50
CA ARG A 14 11.63 -10.07 8.12
C ARG A 14 11.87 -9.84 9.61
N VAL A 15 10.82 -9.49 10.34
CA VAL A 15 10.93 -9.22 11.78
C VAL A 15 11.36 -10.46 12.57
N GLY A 16 10.97 -11.67 12.13
CA GLY A 16 11.36 -12.92 12.77
C GLY A 16 12.81 -13.35 12.57
N ASP A 17 13.59 -12.63 11.75
CA ASP A 17 15.03 -12.88 11.54
C ASP A 17 15.90 -11.95 12.42
N PHE A 18 15.29 -11.12 13.29
CA PHE A 18 16.01 -10.26 14.23
C PHE A 18 16.50 -11.06 15.44
N ASP A 19 17.75 -10.82 15.82
CA ASP A 19 18.32 -11.34 17.07
C ASP A 19 17.63 -10.70 18.29
N GLU A 20 17.43 -11.49 19.34
CA GLU A 20 16.79 -11.09 20.60
C GLU A 20 17.51 -9.88 21.24
N ALA A 21 18.84 -9.83 21.12
CA ALA A 21 19.64 -8.71 21.57
C ALA A 21 19.34 -7.39 20.84
N PHE A 22 18.92 -7.44 19.57
CA PHE A 22 18.47 -6.24 18.85
C PHE A 22 17.07 -5.82 19.28
N THR A 23 16.17 -6.79 19.48
CA THR A 23 14.79 -6.54 19.88
C THR A 23 14.69 -5.85 21.24
N SER A 24 15.54 -6.22 22.20
CA SER A 24 15.62 -5.56 23.53
C SER A 24 15.91 -4.05 23.50
N ARG A 25 16.39 -3.52 22.37
CA ARG A 25 16.72 -2.09 22.18
C ARG A 25 15.66 -1.33 21.36
N ILE A 26 14.60 -2.01 20.93
CA ILE A 26 13.47 -1.40 20.22
C ILE A 26 12.43 -0.97 21.25
N HIS A 27 12.21 0.34 21.34
CA HIS A 27 11.26 0.92 22.31
C HIS A 27 9.81 0.87 21.80
N ILE A 28 9.60 0.95 20.47
CA ILE A 28 8.28 0.93 19.83
C ILE A 28 8.34 0.08 18.57
N SER A 29 7.37 -0.82 18.41
CA SER A 29 7.17 -1.61 17.20
C SER A 29 5.81 -1.24 16.57
N LEU A 30 5.81 -0.90 15.28
CA LEU A 30 4.60 -0.59 14.53
C LEU A 30 4.31 -1.70 13.52
N TYR A 31 3.21 -2.41 13.71
CA TYR A 31 2.73 -3.40 12.76
C TYR A 31 1.81 -2.76 11.72
N TYR A 32 2.15 -2.92 10.44
CA TYR A 32 1.33 -2.47 9.32
C TYR A 32 0.62 -3.69 8.70
N PRO A 33 -0.67 -3.93 9.02
CA PRO A 33 -1.41 -5.04 8.43
C PRO A 33 -1.57 -4.83 6.92
N ALA A 34 -1.81 -5.93 6.20
CA ALA A 34 -2.23 -5.86 4.81
C ALA A 34 -3.53 -5.04 4.68
N LEU A 35 -3.69 -4.37 3.53
CA LEU A 35 -4.88 -3.57 3.26
C LEU A 35 -6.13 -4.46 3.25
N ASP A 36 -7.18 -3.97 3.91
CA ASP A 36 -8.55 -4.47 3.74
C ASP A 36 -9.23 -3.73 2.57
N MET A 37 -10.49 -4.07 2.28
CA MET A 37 -11.22 -3.50 1.14
C MET A 37 -11.40 -1.98 1.28
N ASP A 38 -11.74 -1.52 2.49
CA ASP A 38 -12.00 -0.11 2.77
C ASP A 38 -10.70 0.70 2.65
N LYS A 39 -9.61 0.23 3.27
CA LYS A 39 -8.29 0.86 3.12
C LYS A 39 -7.78 0.81 1.70
N THR A 40 -8.05 -0.26 0.95
CA THR A 40 -7.69 -0.34 -0.47
C THR A 40 -8.37 0.79 -1.24
N THR A 41 -9.68 0.93 -1.08
CA THR A 41 -10.48 1.98 -1.74
C THR A 41 -10.02 3.38 -1.32
N GLU A 42 -9.71 3.58 -0.04
CA GLU A 42 -9.19 4.85 0.46
C GLU A 42 -7.81 5.18 -0.13
N VAL A 43 -6.93 4.20 -0.29
CA VAL A 43 -5.62 4.43 -0.94
C VAL A 43 -5.80 4.84 -2.40
N PHE A 44 -6.76 4.28 -3.14
CA PHE A 44 -7.10 4.75 -4.49
C PHE A 44 -7.54 6.22 -4.47
N LYS A 45 -8.46 6.56 -3.56
CA LYS A 45 -8.96 7.93 -3.40
C LYS A 45 -7.84 8.93 -3.10
N ILE A 46 -6.98 8.63 -2.13
CA ILE A 46 -5.81 9.46 -1.79
C ILE A 46 -4.90 9.65 -3.01
N ASN A 47 -4.68 8.60 -3.81
CA ASN A 47 -3.88 8.73 -5.03
C ASN A 47 -4.55 9.61 -6.09
N MET A 48 -5.87 9.52 -6.27
CA MET A 48 -6.61 10.38 -7.20
C MET A 48 -6.56 11.85 -6.77
N GLU A 49 -6.73 12.14 -5.47
CA GLU A 49 -6.61 13.49 -4.91
C GLU A 49 -5.20 14.07 -5.12
N MET A 50 -4.15 13.28 -4.86
CA MET A 50 -2.78 13.69 -5.15
C MET A 50 -2.53 13.97 -6.64
N ILE A 51 -3.21 13.25 -7.54
CA ILE A 51 -3.11 13.50 -8.98
C ILE A 51 -3.77 14.83 -9.32
N GLU A 52 -4.99 15.09 -8.85
CA GLU A 52 -5.69 16.36 -9.08
C GLU A 52 -4.89 17.55 -8.57
N GLU A 53 -4.34 17.46 -7.36
CA GLU A 53 -3.52 18.51 -6.77
C GLU A 53 -2.29 18.83 -7.66
N ARG A 54 -1.64 17.80 -8.21
CA ARG A 54 -0.49 17.99 -9.11
C ARG A 54 -0.88 18.64 -10.44
N PHE A 55 -2.06 18.33 -10.96
CA PHE A 55 -2.58 18.97 -12.19
C PHE A 55 -2.95 20.43 -11.94
N SER A 56 -3.64 20.70 -10.83
CA SER A 56 -4.00 22.06 -10.42
C SER A 56 -2.77 22.95 -10.24
N LYS A 57 -1.70 22.46 -9.59
CA LYS A 57 -0.44 23.20 -9.42
C LYS A 57 0.29 23.53 -10.73
N LYS A 58 -0.03 22.80 -11.81
CA LYS A 58 0.54 22.99 -13.14
C LYS A 58 -0.42 23.70 -14.10
N GLU A 59 -1.55 24.20 -13.60
CA GLU A 59 -2.60 24.82 -14.41
C GLU A 59 -3.13 23.92 -15.53
N ARG A 60 -3.05 22.59 -15.34
CA ARG A 60 -3.57 21.57 -16.27
C ARG A 60 -4.92 21.04 -15.80
N ARG A 61 -5.77 20.64 -16.74
CA ARG A 61 -7.08 20.05 -16.44
C ARG A 61 -7.01 18.53 -16.55
N ILE A 62 -7.57 17.86 -15.55
CA ILE A 62 -7.82 16.42 -15.56
C ILE A 62 -9.27 16.18 -15.14
N ASP A 63 -9.91 15.22 -15.80
CA ASP A 63 -11.21 14.69 -15.43
C ASP A 63 -11.04 13.24 -14.97
N ILE A 64 -11.34 12.97 -13.70
CA ILE A 64 -11.15 11.67 -13.07
C ILE A 64 -12.52 11.08 -12.73
N ASP A 65 -12.78 9.89 -13.27
CA ASP A 65 -14.00 9.12 -12.95
C ASP A 65 -13.87 8.40 -11.59
N LYS A 66 -13.85 9.19 -10.50
CA LYS A 66 -13.60 8.71 -9.14
C LYS A 66 -14.59 7.62 -8.70
N TYR A 67 -15.86 7.75 -9.10
CA TYR A 67 -16.92 6.83 -8.71
C TYR A 67 -16.67 5.44 -9.30
N ASN A 68 -16.52 5.34 -10.62
CA ASN A 68 -16.31 4.04 -11.26
C ASN A 68 -14.93 3.45 -10.92
N ILE A 69 -13.90 4.28 -10.74
CA ILE A 69 -12.58 3.81 -10.26
C ILE A 69 -12.67 3.24 -8.83
N GLY A 70 -13.48 3.85 -7.96
CA GLY A 70 -13.76 3.31 -6.63
C GLY A 70 -14.44 1.95 -6.66
N ILE A 71 -15.45 1.79 -7.53
CA ILE A 71 -16.11 0.49 -7.76
C ILE A 71 -15.10 -0.55 -8.27
N PHE A 72 -14.29 -0.18 -9.26
CA PHE A 72 -13.22 -1.03 -9.79
C PHE A 72 -12.26 -1.48 -8.68
N ALA A 73 -11.83 -0.58 -7.78
CA ALA A 73 -10.92 -0.92 -6.69
C ALA A 73 -11.51 -1.97 -5.74
N ALA A 74 -12.78 -1.82 -5.37
CA ALA A 74 -13.50 -2.77 -4.52
C ALA A 74 -13.70 -4.13 -5.21
N GLN A 75 -14.11 -4.13 -6.49
CA GLN A 75 -14.27 -5.34 -7.30
C GLN A 75 -12.94 -6.09 -7.46
N HIS A 76 -11.88 -5.38 -7.85
CA HIS A 76 -10.55 -5.94 -7.98
C HIS A 76 -10.09 -6.63 -6.68
N PHE A 77 -10.28 -5.98 -5.53
CA PHE A 77 -9.94 -6.55 -4.23
C PHE A 77 -10.71 -7.83 -3.89
N SER A 78 -11.99 -7.88 -4.25
CA SER A 78 -12.87 -9.02 -4.00
C SER A 78 -12.52 -10.22 -4.90
N GLU A 79 -12.35 -9.97 -6.20
CA GLU A 79 -12.14 -10.99 -7.22
C GLU A 79 -10.73 -11.60 -7.20
N HIS A 80 -9.72 -10.84 -6.79
CA HIS A 80 -8.31 -11.22 -6.94
C HIS A 80 -7.63 -11.53 -5.61
N GLN A 81 -8.19 -12.43 -4.79
CA GLN A 81 -7.69 -12.73 -3.44
C GLN A 81 -6.18 -13.05 -3.37
N GLN A 82 -5.63 -13.73 -4.38
CA GLN A 82 -4.21 -14.12 -4.44
C GLN A 82 -3.32 -13.06 -5.12
N ALA A 83 -3.90 -12.04 -5.74
CA ALA A 83 -3.20 -10.98 -6.47
C ALA A 83 -3.64 -9.58 -6.01
N ARG A 84 -4.09 -9.45 -4.76
CA ARG A 84 -4.49 -8.16 -4.18
C ARG A 84 -3.31 -7.19 -4.20
N TRP A 85 -3.59 -5.97 -4.63
CA TRP A 85 -2.61 -4.91 -4.64
C TRP A 85 -2.37 -4.37 -3.22
N ASN A 86 -1.11 -4.30 -2.81
CA ASN A 86 -0.65 -3.53 -1.67
C ASN A 86 -0.55 -2.04 -2.02
N GLY A 87 -0.30 -1.18 -1.02
CA GLY A 87 -0.27 0.27 -1.22
C GLY A 87 0.74 0.74 -2.29
N ARG A 88 1.87 0.05 -2.45
CA ARG A 88 2.86 0.37 -3.51
C ARG A 88 2.33 -0.02 -4.88
N GLN A 89 1.72 -1.19 -5.01
CA GLN A 89 1.11 -1.64 -6.27
C GLN A 89 -0.03 -0.72 -6.69
N ILE A 90 -0.90 -0.29 -5.76
CA ILE A 90 -1.97 0.68 -6.04
C ILE A 90 -1.38 2.00 -6.54
N ARG A 91 -0.38 2.54 -5.86
CA ARG A 91 0.28 3.78 -6.28
C ARG A 91 0.88 3.66 -7.67
N ASN A 92 1.60 2.58 -7.94
CA ASN A 92 2.17 2.32 -9.27
C ASN A 92 1.07 2.21 -10.33
N ALA A 93 -0.01 1.49 -10.02
CA ALA A 93 -1.12 1.33 -10.94
C ALA A 93 -1.79 2.67 -11.27
N CYS A 94 -2.01 3.55 -10.28
CA CYS A 94 -2.51 4.90 -10.52
C CYS A 94 -1.56 5.72 -11.40
N GLN A 95 -0.24 5.60 -11.20
CA GLN A 95 0.74 6.31 -12.03
C GLN A 95 0.77 5.79 -13.47
N THR A 96 0.71 4.47 -13.67
CA THR A 96 0.66 3.87 -15.01
C THR A 96 -0.65 4.20 -15.71
N ALA A 97 -1.79 4.10 -15.02
CA ALA A 97 -3.10 4.45 -15.57
C ALA A 97 -3.16 5.95 -15.97
N LEU A 98 -2.57 6.82 -15.15
CA LEU A 98 -2.42 8.23 -15.50
C LEU A 98 -1.54 8.43 -16.74
N ALA A 99 -0.41 7.74 -16.83
CA ALA A 99 0.48 7.86 -17.99
C ALA A 99 -0.22 7.40 -19.29
N LEU A 100 -1.04 6.34 -19.23
CA LEU A 100 -1.88 5.91 -20.34
C LEU A 100 -2.89 7.01 -20.73
N ALA A 101 -3.58 7.60 -19.75
CA ALA A 101 -4.52 8.69 -19.99
C ALA A 101 -3.85 9.95 -20.58
N GLU A 102 -2.65 10.30 -20.10
CA GLU A 102 -1.87 11.43 -20.63
C GLU A 102 -1.43 11.19 -22.07
N PHE A 103 -1.01 9.96 -22.38
CA PHE A 103 -0.66 9.56 -23.74
C PHE A 103 -1.86 9.65 -24.69
N GLU A 104 -3.03 9.15 -24.27
CA GLU A 104 -4.27 9.27 -25.05
C GLU A 104 -4.67 10.73 -25.30
N ALA A 105 -4.50 11.60 -24.31
CA ALA A 105 -4.82 13.02 -24.41
C ALA A 105 -3.90 13.80 -25.37
N GLN A 106 -2.67 13.32 -25.60
CA GLN A 106 -1.70 13.97 -26.50
C GLN A 106 -1.94 13.66 -27.99
N GLY A 107 -2.83 12.72 -28.31
CA GLY A 107 -3.04 12.23 -29.68
C GLY A 107 -2.37 10.87 -29.91
N LYS A 108 -3.02 10.00 -30.69
CA LYS A 108 -2.54 8.63 -30.96
C LYS A 108 -1.39 8.58 -31.97
N ASP A 109 -1.13 9.68 -32.69
CA ASP A 109 -0.11 9.74 -33.72
C ASP A 109 1.20 10.28 -33.14
N THR A 110 2.31 9.54 -33.30
CA THR A 110 3.65 9.95 -32.84
C THR A 110 4.16 11.22 -33.55
N LYS A 111 3.42 11.70 -34.55
CA LYS A 111 3.72 12.89 -35.36
C LYS A 111 2.92 14.13 -34.95
N ASP A 112 2.00 14.01 -33.99
CA ASP A 112 1.16 15.14 -33.57
C ASP A 112 1.90 16.12 -32.65
N VAL A 113 1.54 17.39 -32.78
CA VAL A 113 1.99 18.49 -31.92
C VAL A 113 1.48 18.23 -30.50
N LEU A 114 2.38 18.20 -29.51
CA LEU A 114 2.01 18.13 -28.10
C LEU A 114 0.91 19.15 -27.79
N LEU A 115 -0.29 18.67 -27.44
CA LEU A 115 -1.42 19.52 -27.06
C LEU A 115 -1.25 19.94 -25.59
N PRO A 116 -0.74 21.16 -25.29
CA PRO A 116 -0.34 21.52 -23.93
C PRO A 116 -1.54 21.64 -22.99
N ASN A 117 -2.71 21.92 -23.57
CA ASN A 117 -3.97 22.17 -22.87
C ASN A 117 -4.99 21.04 -23.04
N ALA A 118 -4.58 19.87 -23.54
CA ALA A 118 -5.48 18.72 -23.65
C ALA A 118 -5.99 18.31 -22.27
N VAL A 119 -7.30 18.08 -22.17
CA VAL A 119 -7.93 17.57 -20.95
C VAL A 119 -7.58 16.09 -20.85
N VAL A 120 -6.91 15.70 -19.77
CA VAL A 120 -6.60 14.31 -19.49
C VAL A 120 -7.83 13.65 -18.87
N GLU A 121 -8.27 12.52 -19.42
CA GLU A 121 -9.41 11.77 -18.90
C GLU A 121 -8.94 10.47 -18.24
N LEU A 122 -9.02 10.36 -16.92
CA LEU A 122 -8.67 9.13 -16.21
C LEU A 122 -9.93 8.30 -15.96
N ARG A 123 -10.06 7.18 -16.68
CA ARG A 123 -11.19 6.24 -16.61
C ARG A 123 -10.76 4.84 -16.16
N VAL A 124 -11.75 3.99 -15.84
CA VAL A 124 -11.57 2.57 -15.46
C VAL A 124 -10.77 1.78 -16.49
N ARG A 125 -10.98 2.00 -17.80
CA ARG A 125 -10.24 1.28 -18.86
C ARG A 125 -8.71 1.31 -18.70
N HIS A 126 -8.16 2.42 -18.20
CA HIS A 126 -6.72 2.53 -17.98
C HIS A 126 -6.26 1.61 -16.85
N PHE A 127 -7.08 1.46 -15.81
CA PHE A 127 -6.82 0.54 -14.72
C PHE A 127 -7.02 -0.93 -15.12
N GLU A 128 -7.98 -1.23 -16.01
CA GLU A 128 -8.16 -2.57 -16.55
C GLU A 128 -6.92 -3.04 -17.33
N ILE A 129 -6.35 -2.19 -18.18
CA ILE A 129 -5.09 -2.50 -18.90
C ILE A 129 -3.97 -2.82 -17.89
N VAL A 130 -3.83 -2.01 -16.85
CA VAL A 130 -2.80 -2.21 -15.81
C VAL A 130 -3.05 -3.50 -15.02
N ARG A 131 -4.31 -3.76 -14.65
CA ARG A 131 -4.73 -5.00 -13.98
C ARG A 131 -4.36 -6.21 -14.81
N ASP A 132 -4.75 -6.23 -16.08
CA ASP A 132 -4.59 -7.39 -16.94
C ASP A 132 -3.10 -7.71 -17.13
N ALA A 133 -2.28 -6.70 -17.40
CA ALA A 133 -0.82 -6.85 -17.46
C ALA A 133 -0.24 -7.38 -16.14
N TYR A 134 -0.71 -6.88 -15.00
CA TYR A 134 -0.25 -7.34 -13.69
C TYR A 134 -0.66 -8.79 -13.38
N LEU A 135 -1.89 -9.18 -13.76
CA LEU A 135 -2.38 -10.54 -13.59
C LEU A 135 -1.64 -11.52 -14.49
N GLU A 136 -1.36 -11.15 -15.74
CA GLU A 136 -0.54 -11.96 -16.64
C GLU A 136 0.86 -12.17 -16.08
N PHE A 137 1.51 -11.11 -15.60
CA PHE A 137 2.81 -11.20 -14.93
C PHE A 137 2.76 -12.11 -13.70
N THR A 138 1.71 -11.98 -12.88
CA THR A 138 1.53 -12.81 -11.68
C THR A 138 1.36 -14.28 -12.07
N LYS A 139 0.55 -14.59 -13.08
CA LYS A 139 0.38 -15.96 -13.62
C LYS A 139 1.71 -16.52 -14.12
N TYR A 140 2.49 -15.73 -14.86
CA TYR A 140 3.81 -16.11 -15.33
C TYR A 140 4.75 -16.44 -14.16
N MET A 141 4.80 -15.59 -13.13
CA MET A 141 5.65 -15.81 -11.95
C MET A 141 5.27 -17.07 -11.16
N ILE A 142 3.96 -17.35 -11.02
CA ILE A 142 3.47 -18.56 -10.37
C ILE A 142 3.90 -19.81 -11.14
N ASN A 143 3.76 -19.79 -12.47
CA ASN A 143 4.15 -20.91 -13.33
C ASN A 143 5.65 -21.16 -13.29
N LEU A 144 6.47 -20.11 -13.24
CA LEU A 144 7.94 -20.23 -13.25
C LEU A 144 8.52 -20.64 -11.89
N HIS A 145 7.99 -20.11 -10.78
CA HIS A 145 8.58 -20.28 -9.46
C HIS A 145 7.82 -21.24 -8.53
N GLY A 146 6.73 -21.85 -8.98
CA GLY A 146 6.02 -22.95 -8.28
C GLY A 146 5.39 -22.58 -6.93
N THR A 147 5.54 -21.34 -6.46
CA THR A 147 4.99 -20.85 -5.20
C THR A 147 4.51 -19.42 -5.38
N SER A 148 3.22 -19.17 -5.18
CA SER A 148 2.73 -17.79 -5.15
C SER A 148 3.29 -17.07 -3.92
N ASP A 149 3.59 -15.78 -4.06
CA ASP A 149 4.08 -14.93 -2.97
C ASP A 149 3.15 -14.97 -1.75
N THR A 150 1.86 -15.28 -1.93
CA THR A 150 0.91 -15.55 -0.85
C THR A 150 1.36 -16.66 0.11
N ARG A 151 2.06 -17.71 -0.33
CA ARG A 151 2.59 -18.74 0.59
C ARG A 151 3.75 -18.20 1.42
N ARG A 152 4.66 -17.44 0.82
CA ARG A 152 5.76 -16.77 1.53
C ARG A 152 5.25 -15.70 2.49
N ALA A 153 4.23 -14.94 2.10
CA ALA A 153 3.59 -13.91 2.92
C ALA A 153 2.77 -14.52 4.07
N LYS A 154 2.10 -15.66 3.86
CA LYS A 154 1.38 -16.39 4.92
C LYS A 154 2.34 -16.99 5.94
N GLU A 155 3.46 -17.55 5.48
CA GLU A 155 4.56 -17.98 6.35
C GLU A 155 5.22 -16.81 7.10
N ALA A 156 5.37 -15.65 6.47
CA ALA A 156 5.87 -14.44 7.14
C ALA A 156 4.88 -13.87 8.17
N LYS A 157 3.57 -13.93 7.88
CA LYS A 157 2.50 -13.48 8.78
C LYS A 157 2.39 -14.36 10.02
N LEU A 158 2.52 -15.67 9.88
CA LEU A 158 2.57 -16.61 11.02
C LEU A 158 3.80 -16.38 11.90
N ARG A 159 4.92 -15.93 11.33
CA ARG A 159 6.16 -15.60 12.05
C ARG A 159 6.18 -14.21 12.70
N ALA A 160 5.22 -13.34 12.38
CA ALA A 160 5.13 -11.99 12.93
C ALA A 160 4.25 -11.89 14.19
N ILE A 161 3.72 -13.01 14.68
CA ILE A 161 2.92 -13.07 15.90
C ILE A 161 3.88 -13.00 17.09
N TRP A 162 3.76 -11.95 17.89
CA TRP A 162 4.56 -11.76 19.08
C TRP A 162 4.02 -12.62 20.22
N ILE A 163 4.94 -13.27 20.92
CA ILE A 163 4.69 -13.97 22.17
C ILE A 163 5.32 -13.11 23.26
N ASP A 164 4.54 -12.70 24.26
CA ASP A 164 5.08 -11.96 25.41
C ASP A 164 5.93 -12.86 26.33
N GLU A 165 6.57 -12.27 27.33
CA GLU A 165 7.38 -12.98 28.34
C GLU A 165 6.61 -14.06 29.15
N ASN A 166 5.27 -14.10 29.02
CA ASN A 166 4.37 -15.05 29.67
C ASN A 166 3.72 -16.05 28.69
N ASP A 167 4.30 -16.20 27.50
CA ASP A 167 3.87 -17.12 26.45
C ASP A 167 2.48 -16.82 25.86
N ARG A 168 2.05 -15.54 25.88
CA ARG A 168 0.73 -15.10 25.36
C ARG A 168 0.84 -14.46 23.99
N LEU A 169 -0.11 -14.79 23.12
CA LEU A 169 -0.24 -14.20 21.79
C LEU A 169 -0.69 -12.75 21.91
N VAL A 170 0.19 -11.80 21.54
CA VAL A 170 -0.15 -10.38 21.59
C VAL A 170 -0.68 -9.94 20.23
N THR A 171 -1.96 -9.56 20.19
CA THR A 171 -2.53 -8.84 19.05
C THR A 171 -2.74 -7.37 19.44
N THR A 172 -2.72 -6.46 18.47
CA THR A 172 -2.77 -5.01 18.71
C THR A 172 -4.01 -4.51 19.46
N ASN A 173 -5.03 -5.36 19.69
CA ASN A 173 -6.19 -5.00 20.51
C ASN A 173 -5.89 -5.00 22.02
N ASP A 174 -4.79 -5.62 22.48
CA ASP A 174 -4.48 -5.76 23.91
C ASP A 174 -3.51 -4.69 24.46
N ILE A 175 -2.94 -3.84 23.60
CA ILE A 175 -1.90 -2.86 23.99
C ILE A 175 -2.50 -1.47 24.31
N GLY A 176 -3.84 -1.37 24.42
CA GLY A 176 -4.58 -0.11 24.55
C GLY A 176 -5.15 0.20 25.93
N GLY A 177 -4.61 -0.35 27.03
CA GLY A 177 -5.22 -0.15 28.35
C GLY A 177 -4.27 -0.31 29.53
N ALA A 178 -3.40 0.66 29.76
CA ALA A 178 -2.74 0.85 31.05
C ALA A 178 -2.45 2.35 31.27
N GLU A 179 -3.51 3.13 31.51
CA GLU A 179 -3.38 4.48 32.09
C GLU A 179 -3.31 4.39 33.62
N GLY A 180 -2.53 5.31 34.20
CA GLY A 180 -1.90 5.17 35.51
C GLY A 180 -2.85 5.25 36.71
N ARG A 181 -2.57 4.40 37.71
CA ARG A 181 -2.99 4.64 39.09
C ARG A 181 -2.02 5.61 39.74
N ALA A 182 -2.40 6.88 39.82
CA ALA A 182 -1.76 7.86 40.70
C ALA A 182 -2.07 7.52 42.17
N GLN A 183 -1.03 7.40 43.00
CA GLN A 183 -1.13 7.35 44.46
C GLN A 183 -1.49 8.76 44.97
N GLY A 184 -2.59 8.87 45.71
CA GLY A 184 -2.91 10.07 46.50
C GLY A 184 -2.27 9.99 47.90
N PRO A 185 -1.93 11.14 48.52
CA PRO A 185 -1.32 11.12 49.85
C PRO A 185 -2.39 10.88 50.92
N GLY A 186 -2.12 9.95 51.82
CA GLY A 186 -2.85 9.75 53.08
C GLY A 186 -2.33 10.71 54.16
N GLN A 187 -3.24 11.02 55.08
CA GLN A 187 -3.18 11.98 56.20
C GLN A 187 -1.94 11.88 57.09
#